data_AF-A0A956FVN0-F1
#
_entry.id   AF-A0A956FVN0-F1
#
_cell.length_a   1.000
_cell.length_b   1.000
_cell.length_c   1.000
_cell.angle_alpha   90.00
_cell.angle_beta   90.00
_cell.angle_gamma   90.00
#
_symmetry.space_group_name_H-M   'P 1'
#
loop_
_entity.id
_entity.type
_entity.pdbx_description
1 polymer ?
#
loop_
_entity_poly.entity_id
_entity_poly.type
_entity_poly.pdbx_seq_one_letter_code
_entity_poly.pdbx_strand_id
1 'polypeptide(L)'
;MWHDDPLPHLRATLEYATAKIPYYRERPAYARPLESLEELAALPILDPADYVAAPERFAVPGLWPDQISYSSTTTGALGRPRWHLQREIDAHAALIGADAPPEGDDPGPVTLVIHPYDQGGGQRPSGFPRTIYAPFLVPWHYEHILKLLEEGWRTPLGTRRIEHIDAFSPALRIYTVWLAQRGIDPAAFGVKALTGYGSIQPPPWRRRLRRRWGAAYDDLYGLSEVKQSAAAPCPLCGALHHLGPIVGEVVDPETRAPIDRGVGVLVLTELYPYAELQLLVRYWTDDLVELTGPCVLADLGFRFLGRRSSGVALPRDGDAPAYVGALEVGEAISESADVALHTFPWAPFAHDVGAPRFTLRAGETAGSARVEVELRYSPELFPRRAAAACAELRDALLTAIPRLRARVDAGAASLEVLPREPGSLAAPTKT
;
A
#
# COMPACT_ATOMS: atom_id res chain seq x y z
N MET A 1 17.85 1.11 3.26
CA MET A 1 16.96 2.29 3.43
C MET A 1 17.75 3.47 2.88
N TRP A 2 17.11 4.44 2.24
CA TRP A 2 17.85 5.59 1.73
C TRP A 2 18.31 6.49 2.90
N HIS A 3 19.59 6.84 2.93
CA HIS A 3 20.23 7.49 4.07
C HIS A 3 20.88 8.85 3.73
N ASP A 4 20.78 9.30 2.48
CA ASP A 4 21.32 10.61 2.11
C ASP A 4 20.44 11.73 2.66
N ASP A 5 21.05 12.89 2.90
CA ASP A 5 20.30 14.12 3.18
C ASP A 5 19.38 14.45 1.98
N PRO A 6 18.06 14.55 2.18
CA PRO A 6 17.15 14.85 1.08
C PRO A 6 17.21 16.30 0.60
N LEU A 7 17.74 17.24 1.38
CA LEU A 7 17.68 18.66 1.05
C LEU A 7 18.43 19.03 -0.25
N PRO A 8 19.68 18.56 -0.50
CA PRO A 8 20.36 18.76 -1.78
C PRO A 8 19.56 18.21 -2.98
N HIS A 9 18.98 17.02 -2.83
CA HIS A 9 18.15 16.40 -3.86
C HIS A 9 16.87 17.20 -4.12
N LEU A 10 16.21 17.69 -3.06
CA LEU A 10 15.02 18.53 -3.18
C LEU A 10 15.31 19.85 -3.89
N ARG A 11 16.43 20.51 -3.58
CA ARG A 11 16.86 21.73 -4.30
C ARG A 11 17.07 21.46 -5.79
N ALA A 12 17.83 20.41 -6.12
CA ALA A 12 18.05 20.00 -7.50
C ALA A 12 16.74 19.62 -8.21
N THR A 13 15.79 19.02 -7.49
CA THR A 13 14.46 18.67 -7.98
C THR A 13 13.68 19.91 -8.40
N LEU A 14 13.64 20.96 -7.57
CA LEU A 14 12.92 22.20 -7.88
C LEU A 14 13.57 22.99 -9.02
N GLU A 15 14.90 23.08 -9.03
CA GLU A 15 15.66 23.68 -10.13
C GLU A 15 15.37 22.96 -11.46
N TYR A 16 15.42 21.62 -11.45
CA TYR A 16 15.11 20.81 -12.62
C TYR A 16 13.65 20.99 -13.07
N ALA A 17 12.71 20.88 -12.14
CA ALA A 17 11.28 20.98 -12.39
C ALA A 17 10.91 22.32 -13.03
N THR A 18 11.36 23.43 -12.45
CA THR A 18 11.10 24.78 -12.98
C THR A 18 11.80 25.03 -14.33
N ALA A 19 12.99 24.45 -14.55
CA ALA A 19 13.68 24.57 -15.83
C ALA A 19 13.01 23.74 -16.94
N LYS A 20 12.57 22.51 -16.65
CA LYS A 20 12.22 21.52 -17.68
C LYS A 20 10.74 21.24 -17.84
N ILE A 21 9.93 21.35 -16.80
CA ILE A 21 8.54 20.87 -16.79
C ILE A 21 7.56 22.06 -16.81
N PRO A 22 6.62 22.13 -17.79
CA PRO A 22 5.72 23.27 -17.96
C PRO A 22 4.92 23.63 -16.71
N TYR A 23 4.32 22.64 -16.02
CA TYR A 23 3.50 22.87 -14.84
C TYR A 23 4.24 23.69 -13.75
N TYR A 24 5.49 23.34 -13.46
CA TYR A 24 6.28 24.01 -12.43
C TYR A 24 6.87 25.33 -12.92
N ARG A 25 7.33 25.40 -14.19
CA ARG A 25 7.87 26.63 -14.79
C ARG A 25 6.90 27.81 -14.74
N GLU A 26 5.62 27.53 -14.96
CA GLU A 26 4.56 28.54 -15.03
C GLU A 26 4.09 29.02 -13.64
N ARG A 27 4.63 28.46 -12.54
CA ARG A 27 4.17 28.71 -11.17
C ARG A 27 5.30 29.31 -10.32
N PRO A 28 5.24 30.63 -9.98
CA PRO A 28 6.31 31.32 -9.26
C PRO A 28 6.68 30.71 -7.91
N ALA A 29 5.75 30.03 -7.23
CA ALA A 29 5.99 29.40 -5.94
C ALA A 29 7.17 28.41 -5.97
N TYR A 30 7.37 27.69 -7.08
CA TYR A 30 8.42 26.68 -7.22
C TYR A 30 9.79 27.25 -7.56
N ALA A 31 9.89 28.53 -7.96
CA ALA A 31 11.14 29.18 -8.31
C ALA A 31 11.93 29.69 -7.10
N ARG A 32 11.33 29.65 -5.90
CA ARG A 32 11.99 30.08 -4.66
C ARG A 32 13.00 29.00 -4.21
N PRO A 33 14.25 29.37 -3.90
CA PRO A 33 15.20 28.43 -3.31
C PRO A 33 14.74 28.02 -1.91
N LEU A 34 14.87 26.73 -1.58
CA LEU A 34 14.55 26.21 -0.25
C LEU A 34 15.83 26.12 0.61
N GLU A 35 15.78 26.66 1.82
CA GLU A 35 16.88 26.60 2.79
C GLU A 35 16.78 25.37 3.71
N SER A 36 15.59 24.82 3.91
CA SER A 36 15.33 23.63 4.73
C SER A 36 14.17 22.79 4.18
N LEU A 37 13.95 21.60 4.75
CA LEU A 37 12.83 20.72 4.36
C LEU A 37 11.48 21.30 4.78
N GLU A 38 11.42 22.03 5.89
CA GLU A 38 10.19 22.63 6.41
C GLU A 38 9.60 23.67 5.44
N GLU A 39 10.47 24.35 4.67
CA GLU A 39 10.02 25.31 3.66
C GLU A 39 9.26 24.66 2.50
N LEU A 40 9.36 23.34 2.32
CA LEU A 40 8.55 22.57 1.37
C LEU A 40 7.05 22.82 1.60
N ALA A 41 6.63 22.99 2.86
CA ALA A 41 5.25 23.23 3.23
C ALA A 41 4.63 24.49 2.58
N ALA A 42 5.46 25.45 2.17
CA ALA A 42 5.02 26.68 1.50
C ALA A 42 4.70 26.50 0.01
N LEU A 43 5.17 25.41 -0.62
CA LEU A 43 4.82 25.08 -2.00
C LEU A 43 3.37 24.58 -2.08
N PRO A 44 2.63 24.79 -3.17
CA PRO A 44 1.27 24.28 -3.28
C PRO A 44 1.26 22.75 -3.32
N ILE A 45 0.31 22.13 -2.61
CA ILE A 45 0.02 20.69 -2.75
C ILE A 45 -0.54 20.44 -4.14
N LEU A 46 0.01 19.44 -4.84
CA LEU A 46 -0.45 18.99 -6.13
C LEU A 46 -1.72 18.14 -5.99
N ASP A 47 -2.83 18.63 -6.55
CA ASP A 47 -4.09 17.89 -6.63
C ASP A 47 -4.01 16.81 -7.72
N PRO A 48 -4.39 15.55 -7.43
CA PRO A 48 -4.39 14.49 -8.43
C PRO A 48 -5.28 14.80 -9.63
N ALA A 49 -6.32 15.62 -9.48
CA ALA A 49 -7.18 16.03 -10.58
C ALA A 49 -6.42 16.84 -11.65
N ASP A 50 -5.49 17.71 -11.25
CA ASP A 50 -4.66 18.48 -12.19
C ASP A 50 -3.79 17.55 -13.04
N TYR A 51 -3.15 16.58 -12.37
CA TYR A 51 -2.33 15.56 -13.01
C TYR A 51 -3.14 14.69 -13.98
N VAL A 52 -4.34 14.28 -13.56
CA VAL A 52 -5.23 13.44 -14.38
C VAL A 52 -5.73 14.18 -15.62
N ALA A 53 -6.05 15.46 -15.48
CA ALA A 53 -6.60 16.24 -16.58
C ALA A 53 -5.59 16.50 -17.70
N ALA A 54 -4.30 16.63 -17.36
CA ALA A 54 -3.24 16.99 -18.31
C ALA A 54 -1.88 16.40 -17.92
N PRO A 55 -1.70 15.06 -17.94
CA PRO A 55 -0.47 14.40 -17.49
C PRO A 55 0.78 14.84 -18.27
N GLU A 56 0.63 15.27 -19.52
CA GLU A 56 1.69 15.81 -20.38
C GLU A 56 2.27 17.14 -19.88
N ARG A 57 1.51 17.93 -19.11
CA ARG A 57 2.01 19.18 -18.52
C ARG A 57 2.99 18.96 -17.38
N PHE A 58 2.95 17.78 -16.79
CA PHE A 58 3.87 17.32 -15.75
C PHE A 58 5.10 16.64 -16.31
N ALA A 59 5.22 16.56 -17.65
CA ALA A 59 6.32 15.90 -18.31
C ALA A 59 7.30 16.87 -18.98
N VAL A 60 8.55 16.42 -19.17
CA VAL A 60 9.56 17.18 -19.91
C VAL A 60 9.22 17.17 -21.42
N PRO A 61 9.01 18.34 -22.06
CA PRO A 61 8.67 18.38 -23.47
C PRO A 61 9.80 17.87 -24.35
N GLY A 62 9.44 17.09 -25.38
CA GLY A 62 10.39 16.57 -26.36
C GLY A 62 11.16 15.32 -25.91
N LEU A 63 10.91 14.79 -24.71
CA LEU A 63 11.39 13.49 -24.29
C LEU A 63 10.31 12.42 -24.49
N TRP A 64 10.73 11.27 -25.01
CA TRP A 64 9.87 10.09 -25.16
C TRP A 64 10.06 9.14 -23.98
N PRO A 65 9.00 8.51 -23.46
CA PRO A 65 9.14 7.51 -22.41
C PRO A 65 9.81 6.24 -22.94
N ASP A 66 10.73 5.68 -22.15
CA ASP A 66 11.30 4.36 -22.37
C ASP A 66 10.41 3.25 -21.79
N GLN A 67 9.68 3.57 -20.72
CA GLN A 67 8.72 2.67 -20.08
C GLN A 67 7.45 3.39 -19.66
N ILE A 68 6.31 2.70 -19.78
CA ILE A 68 5.00 3.16 -19.30
C ILE A 68 4.44 2.15 -18.29
N SER A 69 3.99 2.63 -17.14
CA SER A 69 3.25 1.85 -16.14
C SER A 69 1.85 2.43 -15.92
N TYR A 70 0.93 1.67 -15.34
CA TYR A 70 -0.45 2.10 -15.10
C TYR A 70 -0.82 2.00 -13.64
N SER A 71 -1.57 2.99 -13.13
CA SER A 71 -2.15 2.88 -11.80
C SER A 71 -3.28 1.88 -11.74
N SER A 72 -3.40 1.20 -10.60
CA SER A 72 -4.51 0.30 -10.33
C SER A 72 -5.74 1.11 -9.94
N THR A 73 -6.83 1.03 -10.71
CA THR A 73 -7.98 1.90 -10.44
C THR A 73 -8.78 1.44 -9.23
N THR A 74 -8.74 2.25 -8.18
CA THR A 74 -9.59 2.10 -6.99
C THR A 74 -11.04 2.56 -7.24
N THR A 75 -11.30 3.20 -8.39
CA THR A 75 -12.57 3.86 -8.72
C THR A 75 -13.26 3.31 -9.99
N GLY A 76 -12.75 2.22 -10.58
CA GLY A 76 -13.32 1.62 -11.80
C GLY A 76 -13.04 2.36 -13.11
N ALA A 77 -12.19 3.40 -13.10
CA ALA A 77 -11.67 4.03 -14.31
C ALA A 77 -10.57 3.17 -14.97
N LEU A 78 -10.05 3.59 -16.13
CA LEU A 78 -8.79 3.06 -16.67
C LEU A 78 -7.60 3.59 -15.85
N GLY A 79 -6.56 2.77 -15.70
CA GLY A 79 -5.36 3.13 -14.97
C GLY A 79 -4.70 4.38 -15.54
N ARG A 80 -4.04 5.18 -14.68
CA ARG A 80 -3.35 6.40 -15.12
C ARG A 80 -1.96 6.04 -15.62
N PRO A 81 -1.56 6.44 -16.84
CA PRO A 81 -0.22 6.17 -17.32
C PRO A 81 0.79 6.94 -16.48
N ARG A 82 1.95 6.33 -16.27
CA ARG A 82 3.13 6.91 -15.66
C ARG A 82 4.31 6.64 -16.57
N TRP A 83 5.02 7.70 -16.93
CA TRP A 83 6.10 7.68 -17.91
C TRP A 83 7.46 7.69 -17.23
N HIS A 84 8.35 6.83 -17.69
CA HIS A 84 9.68 6.66 -17.10
C HIS A 84 10.74 6.64 -18.19
N LEU A 85 11.92 7.16 -17.85
CA LEU A 85 13.15 7.01 -18.62
C LEU A 85 13.98 5.84 -18.09
N GLN A 86 14.78 5.24 -18.96
CA GLN A 86 15.70 4.19 -18.58
C GLN A 86 16.73 4.68 -17.55
N ARG A 87 17.19 5.94 -17.68
CA ARG A 87 18.15 6.52 -16.72
C ARG A 87 17.60 6.69 -15.30
N GLU A 88 16.30 6.90 -15.13
CA GLU A 88 15.67 6.93 -13.80
C GLU A 88 15.71 5.54 -13.16
N ILE A 89 15.47 4.51 -13.98
CA ILE A 89 15.52 3.11 -13.57
C ILE A 89 16.95 2.73 -13.20
N ASP A 90 17.94 3.17 -13.99
CA ASP A 90 19.35 2.91 -13.75
C ASP A 90 19.85 3.65 -12.50
N ALA A 91 19.44 4.90 -12.28
CA ALA A 91 19.74 5.67 -11.08
C ALA A 91 19.19 4.99 -9.82
N HIS A 92 17.94 4.52 -9.87
CA HIS A 92 17.36 3.76 -8.77
C HIS A 92 18.05 2.39 -8.57
N ALA A 93 18.42 1.72 -9.66
CA ALA A 93 19.16 0.46 -9.60
C ALA A 93 20.56 0.63 -8.99
N ALA A 94 21.25 1.75 -9.27
CA ALA A 94 22.54 2.07 -8.68
C ALA A 94 22.45 2.28 -7.17
N LEU A 95 21.39 2.95 -6.70
CA LEU A 95 21.12 3.10 -5.26
C LEU A 95 20.95 1.74 -4.58
N ILE A 96 20.18 0.85 -5.19
CA ILE A 96 19.93 -0.49 -4.65
C ILE A 96 21.18 -1.39 -4.77
N GLY A 97 21.91 -1.30 -5.88
CA GLY A 97 23.07 -2.12 -6.19
C GLY A 97 24.30 -1.79 -5.35
N ALA A 98 24.37 -0.57 -4.78
CA ALA A 98 25.40 -0.21 -3.80
C ALA A 98 25.35 -1.09 -2.53
N ASP A 99 24.17 -1.64 -2.20
CA ASP A 99 23.97 -2.54 -1.06
C ASP A 99 24.09 -4.03 -1.44
N ALA A 100 24.38 -4.36 -2.71
CA ALA A 100 24.53 -5.75 -3.15
C ALA A 100 25.84 -6.35 -2.59
N PRO A 101 25.83 -7.62 -2.13
CA PRO A 101 27.06 -8.27 -1.68
C PRO A 101 28.10 -8.28 -2.82
N PRO A 102 29.40 -8.09 -2.50
CA PRO A 102 30.46 -8.12 -3.50
C PRO A 102 30.43 -9.44 -4.27
N GLU A 103 30.86 -9.39 -5.55
CA GLU A 103 30.96 -10.60 -6.38
C GLU A 103 31.73 -11.70 -5.63
N GLY A 104 31.04 -12.80 -5.35
CA GLY A 104 31.57 -14.00 -4.71
C GLY A 104 30.96 -15.26 -5.34
N ASP A 105 31.51 -16.43 -5.01
CA ASP A 105 31.15 -17.72 -5.63
C ASP A 105 29.73 -18.19 -5.28
N ASP A 106 29.13 -17.71 -4.18
CA ASP A 106 27.73 -17.95 -3.87
C ASP A 106 26.87 -16.76 -4.32
N PRO A 107 26.07 -16.91 -5.38
CA PRO A 107 25.20 -15.84 -5.81
C PRO A 107 24.27 -15.38 -4.67
N GLY A 108 23.75 -16.27 -3.83
CA GLY A 108 22.69 -15.97 -2.85
C GLY A 108 21.29 -16.39 -3.31
N PRO A 109 20.22 -16.03 -2.57
CA PRO A 109 18.88 -16.59 -2.78
C PRO A 109 18.24 -16.14 -4.11
N VAL A 110 17.22 -16.89 -4.55
CA VAL A 110 16.36 -16.54 -5.69
C VAL A 110 15.01 -16.06 -5.18
N THR A 111 14.55 -14.93 -5.72
CA THR A 111 13.22 -14.36 -5.43
C THR A 111 12.25 -14.71 -6.55
N LEU A 112 11.10 -15.26 -6.22
CA LEU A 112 9.98 -15.43 -7.14
C LEU A 112 9.00 -14.27 -7.01
N VAL A 113 8.81 -13.49 -8.08
CA VAL A 113 7.81 -12.42 -8.14
C VAL A 113 6.53 -12.93 -8.79
N ILE A 114 5.42 -12.85 -8.07
CA ILE A 114 4.08 -13.27 -8.53
C ILE A 114 3.21 -12.04 -8.76
N HIS A 115 2.97 -11.68 -10.03
CA HIS A 115 2.24 -10.46 -10.40
C HIS A 115 1.19 -10.70 -11.51
N PRO A 116 0.02 -10.04 -11.48
CA PRO A 116 -0.96 -10.10 -12.56
C PRO A 116 -0.62 -9.32 -13.86
N TYR A 117 0.56 -8.69 -13.98
CA TYR A 117 1.07 -7.82 -15.09
C TYR A 117 0.13 -6.80 -15.77
N ASP A 118 -1.06 -6.55 -15.25
CA ASP A 118 -2.04 -5.59 -15.75
C ASP A 118 -1.63 -4.11 -15.55
N GLN A 119 -0.63 -3.85 -14.69
CA GLN A 119 -0.21 -2.51 -14.26
C GLN A 119 1.22 -2.14 -14.69
N GLY A 120 1.84 -2.99 -15.52
CA GLY A 120 3.28 -2.97 -15.80
C GLY A 120 4.05 -3.93 -14.88
N GLY A 121 5.38 -3.93 -15.02
CA GLY A 121 6.24 -4.72 -14.12
C GLY A 121 6.18 -4.18 -12.69
N GLY A 122 6.00 -5.06 -11.71
CA GLY A 122 5.99 -4.68 -10.29
C GLY A 122 7.22 -3.85 -9.92
N GLN A 123 7.03 -2.83 -9.09
CA GLN A 123 8.15 -2.06 -8.57
C GLN A 123 9.02 -2.95 -7.71
N ARG A 124 10.33 -2.89 -7.94
CA ARG A 124 11.34 -3.76 -7.31
C ARG A 124 11.32 -3.53 -5.79
N PRO A 125 10.82 -4.45 -4.95
CA PRO A 125 11.06 -4.38 -3.52
C PRO A 125 12.44 -4.99 -3.29
N SER A 126 13.48 -4.16 -3.10
CA SER A 126 14.83 -4.56 -2.67
C SER A 126 15.63 -5.49 -3.60
N GLY A 127 16.86 -5.15 -3.97
CA GLY A 127 18.04 -5.56 -3.19
C GLY A 127 18.60 -6.93 -3.60
N PHE A 128 17.79 -7.82 -4.18
CA PHE A 128 18.25 -9.16 -4.54
C PHE A 128 18.47 -9.30 -6.05
N PRO A 129 19.72 -9.45 -6.52
CA PRO A 129 19.95 -10.03 -7.84
C PRO A 129 19.31 -11.43 -7.90
N ARG A 130 18.84 -11.86 -9.09
CA ARG A 130 18.18 -13.16 -9.40
C ARG A 130 16.71 -13.27 -9.02
N THR A 131 15.90 -12.65 -9.86
CA THR A 131 14.44 -12.69 -9.75
C THR A 131 13.83 -13.49 -10.89
N ILE A 132 12.86 -14.34 -10.57
CA ILE A 132 12.00 -15.02 -11.55
C ILE A 132 10.64 -14.37 -11.51
N TYR A 133 10.13 -14.03 -12.68
CA TYR A 133 8.86 -13.37 -12.87
C TYR A 133 7.82 -14.39 -13.31
N ALA A 134 6.81 -14.62 -12.47
CA ALA A 134 5.71 -15.54 -12.74
C ALA A 134 4.38 -14.79 -12.80
N PRO A 135 3.64 -14.89 -13.91
CA PRO A 135 2.30 -14.32 -14.00
C PRO A 135 1.32 -15.08 -13.08
N PHE A 136 0.20 -14.44 -12.69
CA PHE A 136 -0.80 -15.06 -11.81
C PHE A 136 -2.22 -14.74 -12.29
N LEU A 137 -2.65 -15.40 -13.36
CA LEU A 137 -3.86 -15.03 -14.11
C LEU A 137 -4.70 -16.25 -14.48
N VAL A 138 -4.05 -17.33 -14.91
CA VAL A 138 -4.74 -18.55 -15.37
C VAL A 138 -4.26 -19.77 -14.60
N PRO A 139 -5.06 -20.86 -14.52
CA PRO A 139 -4.74 -22.03 -13.70
C PRO A 139 -3.35 -22.65 -13.97
N TRP A 140 -2.89 -22.66 -15.23
CA TRP A 140 -1.55 -23.21 -15.55
C TRP A 140 -0.40 -22.41 -14.91
N HIS A 141 -0.59 -21.12 -14.60
CA HIS A 141 0.41 -20.36 -13.86
C HIS A 141 0.63 -20.93 -12.44
N TYR A 142 -0.42 -21.47 -11.80
CA TYR A 142 -0.29 -22.07 -10.47
C TYR A 142 0.56 -23.34 -10.51
N GLU A 143 0.37 -24.15 -11.55
CA GLU A 143 1.19 -25.34 -11.81
C GLU A 143 2.64 -24.96 -12.16
N HIS A 144 2.84 -23.89 -12.93
CA HIS A 144 4.19 -23.39 -13.23
C HIS A 144 4.92 -22.92 -11.97
N ILE A 145 4.24 -22.16 -11.11
CA ILE A 145 4.79 -21.73 -9.82
C ILE A 145 5.08 -22.93 -8.92
N LEU A 146 4.19 -23.93 -8.87
CA LEU A 146 4.42 -25.15 -8.11
C LEU A 146 5.69 -25.86 -8.58
N LYS A 147 5.85 -26.03 -9.89
CA LYS A 147 7.05 -26.64 -10.47
C LYS A 147 8.33 -25.86 -10.12
N LEU A 148 8.30 -24.53 -10.16
CA LEU A 148 9.44 -23.70 -9.75
C LEU A 148 9.80 -23.88 -8.27
N LEU A 149 8.80 -24.02 -7.40
CA LEU A 149 9.01 -24.25 -5.97
C LEU A 149 9.53 -25.66 -5.68
N GLU A 150 9.07 -26.67 -6.41
CA GLU A 150 9.51 -28.06 -6.24
C GLU A 150 10.89 -28.34 -6.84
N GLU A 151 11.13 -27.86 -8.07
CA GLU A 151 12.34 -28.18 -8.82
C GLU A 151 13.45 -27.15 -8.64
N GLY A 152 13.13 -25.95 -8.16
CA GLY A 152 14.03 -24.80 -8.15
C GLY A 152 14.30 -24.24 -9.55
N TRP A 153 15.11 -23.18 -9.59
CA TRP A 153 15.58 -22.55 -10.81
C TRP A 153 16.81 -23.25 -11.35
N ARG A 154 16.66 -23.94 -12.49
CA ARG A 154 17.76 -24.64 -13.16
C ARG A 154 18.50 -23.69 -14.09
N THR A 155 19.80 -23.57 -13.90
CA THR A 155 20.71 -22.75 -14.70
C THR A 155 21.92 -23.59 -15.16
N PRO A 156 22.73 -23.11 -16.11
CA PRO A 156 24.00 -23.76 -16.46
C PRO A 156 24.96 -23.92 -15.27
N LEU A 157 24.81 -23.12 -14.21
CA LEU A 157 25.62 -23.19 -12.98
C LEU A 157 25.04 -24.13 -11.92
N GLY A 158 23.92 -24.80 -12.21
CA GLY A 158 23.22 -25.70 -11.30
C GLY A 158 21.82 -25.22 -10.94
N THR A 159 21.23 -25.89 -9.95
CA THR A 159 19.86 -25.63 -9.48
C THR A 159 19.88 -24.79 -8.19
N ARG A 160 19.06 -23.75 -8.14
CA ARG A 160 18.88 -22.90 -6.95
C ARG A 160 17.44 -22.96 -6.46
N ARG A 161 17.24 -23.03 -5.14
CA ARG A 161 15.90 -23.01 -4.55
C ARG A 161 15.34 -21.60 -4.51
N ILE A 162 14.02 -21.49 -4.56
CA ILE A 162 13.30 -20.25 -4.30
C ILE A 162 13.25 -20.07 -2.79
N GLU A 163 13.89 -19.01 -2.28
CA GLU A 163 13.90 -18.73 -0.85
C GLU A 163 13.03 -17.52 -0.50
N HIS A 164 12.76 -16.62 -1.45
CA HIS A 164 11.90 -15.45 -1.24
C HIS A 164 10.75 -15.42 -2.25
N ILE A 165 9.59 -14.94 -1.83
CA ILE A 165 8.45 -14.67 -2.72
C ILE A 165 7.95 -13.26 -2.49
N ASP A 166 7.94 -12.46 -3.55
CA ASP A 166 7.28 -11.17 -3.57
C ASP A 166 6.02 -11.28 -4.41
N ALA A 167 4.88 -10.83 -3.91
CA ALA A 167 3.63 -11.10 -4.60
C ALA A 167 2.55 -10.07 -4.33
N PHE A 168 1.70 -9.87 -5.35
CA PHE A 168 0.44 -9.18 -5.15
C PHE A 168 -0.36 -9.90 -4.05
N SER A 169 -0.72 -9.20 -2.98
CA SER A 169 -1.26 -9.81 -1.74
C SER A 169 -2.44 -10.77 -1.95
N PRO A 170 -3.45 -10.48 -2.81
CA PRO A 170 -4.47 -11.47 -3.18
C PRO A 170 -3.91 -12.77 -3.77
N ALA A 171 -2.88 -12.69 -4.61
CA ALA A 171 -2.26 -13.88 -5.21
C ALA A 171 -1.67 -14.82 -4.16
N LEU A 172 -1.02 -14.31 -3.11
CA LEU A 172 -0.51 -15.15 -2.01
C LEU A 172 -1.64 -15.91 -1.30
N ARG A 173 -2.77 -15.25 -1.05
CA ARG A 173 -3.94 -15.87 -0.42
C ARG A 173 -4.53 -16.96 -1.31
N ILE A 174 -4.78 -16.63 -2.57
CA ILE A 174 -5.34 -17.54 -3.57
C ILE A 174 -4.43 -18.76 -3.75
N TYR A 175 -3.13 -18.55 -3.90
CA TYR A 175 -2.17 -19.63 -4.12
C TYR A 175 -2.03 -20.53 -2.89
N THR A 176 -2.01 -19.96 -1.69
CA THR A 176 -1.98 -20.73 -0.44
C THR A 176 -3.21 -21.64 -0.30
N VAL A 177 -4.40 -21.17 -0.70
CA VAL A 177 -5.62 -22.00 -0.74
C VAL A 177 -5.52 -23.09 -1.79
N TRP A 178 -5.05 -22.74 -2.99
CA TRP A 178 -4.90 -23.68 -4.08
C TRP A 178 -4.00 -24.85 -3.70
N LEU A 179 -2.88 -24.58 -3.02
CA LEU A 179 -2.02 -25.61 -2.44
C LEU A 179 -2.74 -26.43 -1.36
N ALA A 180 -3.44 -25.76 -0.44
CA ALA A 180 -4.15 -26.43 0.65
C ALA A 180 -5.26 -27.38 0.17
N GLN A 181 -6.02 -26.99 -0.86
CA GLN A 181 -7.06 -27.82 -1.49
C GLN A 181 -6.48 -29.10 -2.12
N ARG A 182 -5.19 -29.10 -2.47
CA ARG A 182 -4.47 -30.24 -3.05
C ARG A 182 -3.66 -31.01 -2.01
N GLY A 183 -3.76 -30.66 -0.73
CA GLY A 183 -3.00 -31.29 0.35
C GLY A 183 -1.50 -31.01 0.31
N ILE A 184 -1.07 -29.96 -0.41
CA ILE A 184 0.34 -29.59 -0.53
C ILE A 184 0.70 -28.64 0.63
N ASP A 185 1.78 -28.96 1.35
CA ASP A 185 2.29 -28.14 2.44
C ASP A 185 3.39 -27.18 1.94
N PRO A 186 3.14 -25.86 1.87
CA PRO A 186 4.13 -24.93 1.33
C PRO A 186 5.40 -24.80 2.18
N ALA A 187 5.37 -25.18 3.46
CA ALA A 187 6.57 -25.20 4.30
C ALA A 187 7.66 -26.16 3.75
N ALA A 188 7.26 -27.19 2.99
CA ALA A 188 8.20 -28.14 2.38
C ALA A 188 9.09 -27.49 1.30
N PHE A 189 8.71 -26.35 0.74
CA PHE A 189 9.50 -25.64 -0.27
C PHE A 189 10.71 -24.90 0.31
N GLY A 190 10.73 -24.66 1.63
CA GLY A 190 11.87 -24.01 2.29
C GLY A 190 11.96 -22.49 2.07
N VAL A 191 10.85 -21.85 1.69
CA VAL A 191 10.76 -20.39 1.56
C VAL A 191 11.00 -19.73 2.92
N LYS A 192 11.87 -18.71 2.94
CA LYS A 192 12.32 -17.97 4.12
C LYS A 192 11.54 -16.69 4.36
N ALA A 193 11.17 -15.99 3.29
CA ALA A 193 10.49 -14.69 3.37
C ALA A 193 9.41 -14.54 2.30
N LEU A 194 8.33 -13.87 2.69
CA LEU A 194 7.20 -13.50 1.85
C LEU A 194 6.97 -11.98 1.96
N THR A 195 6.84 -11.30 0.83
CA THR A 195 6.48 -9.89 0.77
C THR A 195 5.17 -9.72 0.01
N GLY A 196 4.16 -9.13 0.64
CA GLY A 196 2.91 -8.78 -0.03
C GLY A 196 2.85 -7.32 -0.44
N TYR A 197 2.34 -7.01 -1.64
CA TYR A 197 2.12 -5.63 -2.09
C TYR A 197 0.77 -5.45 -2.79
N GLY A 198 0.43 -4.20 -3.09
CA GLY A 198 -0.81 -3.79 -3.78
C GLY A 198 -2.06 -3.79 -2.89
N SER A 199 -2.02 -4.50 -1.76
CA SER A 199 -2.92 -4.33 -0.61
C SER A 199 -2.26 -4.88 0.65
N ILE A 200 -2.58 -4.31 1.80
CA ILE A 200 -2.12 -4.80 3.09
C ILE A 200 -2.94 -6.05 3.47
N GLN A 201 -2.28 -7.13 3.91
CA GLN A 201 -2.97 -8.31 4.38
C GLN A 201 -3.59 -8.06 5.76
N PRO A 202 -4.82 -8.49 6.03
CA PRO A 202 -5.34 -8.38 7.39
C PRO A 202 -4.58 -9.32 8.36
N PRO A 203 -4.60 -9.03 9.68
CA PRO A 203 -3.83 -9.78 10.68
C PRO A 203 -3.99 -11.31 10.61
N PRO A 204 -5.19 -11.88 10.39
CA PRO A 204 -5.37 -13.33 10.31
C PRO A 204 -4.59 -13.95 9.15
N TRP A 205 -4.51 -13.24 8.03
CA TRP A 205 -3.78 -13.68 6.85
C TRP A 205 -2.28 -13.59 7.06
N ARG A 206 -1.77 -12.53 7.69
CA ARG A 206 -0.35 -12.46 8.09
C ARG A 206 0.05 -13.67 8.94
N ARG A 207 -0.74 -14.01 9.98
CA ARG A 207 -0.48 -15.18 10.84
C ARG A 207 -0.59 -16.50 10.08
N ARG A 208 -1.58 -16.62 9.18
CA ARG A 208 -1.80 -17.83 8.38
C ARG A 208 -0.67 -18.05 7.38
N LEU A 209 -0.21 -17.00 6.68
CA LEU A 209 0.90 -17.06 5.74
C LEU A 209 2.19 -17.49 6.47
N ARG A 210 2.55 -16.80 7.56
CA ARG A 210 3.73 -17.18 8.38
C ARG A 210 3.69 -18.63 8.82
N ARG A 211 2.54 -19.09 9.35
CA ARG A 211 2.38 -20.48 9.82
C ARG A 211 2.42 -21.51 8.70
N ARG A 212 1.71 -21.28 7.58
CA ARG A 212 1.58 -22.27 6.48
C ARG A 212 2.87 -22.40 5.68
N TRP A 213 3.56 -21.29 5.45
CA TRP A 213 4.80 -21.28 4.68
C TRP A 213 6.05 -21.51 5.54
N GLY A 214 5.96 -21.37 6.86
CA GLY A 214 7.13 -21.42 7.74
C GLY A 214 8.12 -20.27 7.47
N ALA A 215 7.61 -19.14 6.95
CA ALA A 215 8.39 -18.02 6.45
C ALA A 215 8.06 -16.71 7.20
N ALA A 216 8.99 -15.76 7.21
CA ALA A 216 8.68 -14.38 7.56
C ALA A 216 7.67 -13.79 6.56
N TYR A 217 6.87 -12.82 7.01
CA TYR A 217 5.90 -12.14 6.15
C TYR A 217 5.85 -10.66 6.51
N ASP A 218 6.02 -9.80 5.51
CA ASP A 218 5.88 -8.35 5.62
C ASP A 218 5.01 -7.78 4.49
N ASP A 219 4.27 -6.71 4.79
CA ASP A 219 3.50 -5.94 3.81
C ASP A 219 4.34 -4.76 3.32
N LEU A 220 4.42 -4.58 2.00
CA LEU A 220 5.03 -3.42 1.35
C LEU A 220 3.95 -2.43 0.94
N TYR A 221 4.07 -1.20 1.44
CA TYR A 221 3.27 -0.07 1.01
C TYR A 221 3.89 0.57 -0.24
N GLY A 222 3.06 1.10 -1.13
CA GLY A 222 3.49 1.89 -2.28
C GLY A 222 2.30 2.26 -3.18
N LEU A 223 2.53 3.25 -4.04
CA LEU A 223 1.58 3.70 -5.05
C LEU A 223 2.24 3.73 -6.44
N SER A 224 1.40 3.60 -7.45
CA SER A 224 1.79 3.47 -8.86
C SER A 224 2.14 4.80 -9.51
N GLU A 225 1.36 5.84 -9.21
CA GLU A 225 1.80 7.23 -9.21
C GLU A 225 2.89 7.30 -8.14
N VAL A 226 4.03 7.96 -8.24
CA VAL A 226 5.08 8.00 -7.18
C VAL A 226 5.84 6.68 -7.04
N LYS A 227 6.83 6.49 -7.92
CA LYS A 227 7.58 5.23 -8.06
C LYS A 227 8.54 4.93 -6.92
N GLN A 228 8.97 5.93 -6.18
CA GLN A 228 9.88 5.77 -5.05
C GLN A 228 9.12 5.68 -3.71
N SER A 229 7.79 5.56 -3.75
CA SER A 229 6.92 5.57 -2.56
C SER A 229 6.99 4.31 -1.71
N ALA A 230 7.70 3.27 -2.17
CA ALA A 230 7.82 2.01 -1.45
C ALA A 230 8.22 2.22 0.01
N ALA A 231 7.43 1.69 0.94
CA ALA A 231 7.70 1.72 2.36
C ALA A 231 7.48 0.35 2.98
N ALA A 232 8.37 -0.04 3.90
CA ALA A 232 8.31 -1.34 4.58
C ALA A 232 8.33 -1.18 6.10
N PRO A 233 7.82 -2.17 6.85
CA PRO A 233 7.87 -2.18 8.30
C PRO A 233 9.31 -2.13 8.81
N CYS A 234 9.60 -1.18 9.69
CA CYS A 234 10.87 -1.07 10.38
C CYS A 234 10.99 -2.21 11.41
N PRO A 235 12.11 -2.96 11.45
CA PRO A 235 12.30 -4.04 12.41
C PRO A 235 12.44 -3.54 13.86
N LEU A 236 12.69 -2.24 14.07
CA LEU A 236 12.87 -1.65 15.41
C LEU A 236 11.59 -1.07 15.98
N CYS A 237 10.84 -0.26 15.21
CA CYS A 237 9.64 0.42 15.69
C CYS A 237 8.33 -0.12 15.11
N GLY A 238 8.39 -0.98 14.08
CA GLY A 238 7.22 -1.53 13.40
C GLY A 238 6.47 -0.56 12.48
N ALA A 239 6.86 0.72 12.42
CA ALA A 239 6.29 1.71 11.52
C ALA A 239 6.73 1.48 10.07
N LEU A 240 5.94 1.95 9.10
CA LEU A 240 6.35 1.99 7.70
C LEU A 240 7.35 3.13 7.49
N HIS A 241 8.53 2.80 6.98
CA HIS A 241 9.55 3.75 6.57
C HIS A 241 9.74 3.67 5.05
N HIS A 242 9.85 4.81 4.39
CA HIS A 242 10.18 4.84 2.96
C HIS A 242 11.56 4.23 2.71
N LEU A 243 11.66 3.42 1.65
CA LEU A 243 12.88 2.71 1.29
C LEU A 243 13.71 3.47 0.26
N GLY A 244 13.06 4.26 -0.58
CA GLY A 244 13.66 4.97 -1.70
C GLY A 244 13.87 6.47 -1.46
N PRO A 245 14.47 7.16 -2.43
CA PRO A 245 14.76 8.58 -2.37
C PRO A 245 13.48 9.39 -2.62
N ILE A 246 12.81 9.74 -1.53
CA ILE A 246 11.53 10.45 -1.54
C ILE A 246 11.40 11.30 -0.28
N VAL A 247 10.72 12.44 -0.39
CA VAL A 247 10.31 13.23 0.78
C VAL A 247 8.83 13.00 1.04
N GLY A 248 8.51 12.50 2.23
CA GLY A 248 7.15 12.36 2.72
C GLY A 248 6.80 13.45 3.71
N GLU A 249 5.58 13.96 3.61
CA GLU A 249 4.93 14.86 4.57
C GLU A 249 3.61 14.23 4.99
N VAL A 250 3.20 14.43 6.25
CA VAL A 250 1.82 14.15 6.66
C VAL A 250 1.14 15.48 6.92
N VAL A 251 0.03 15.72 6.23
CA VAL A 251 -0.70 16.99 6.30
C VAL A 251 -2.10 16.79 6.86
N ASP A 252 -2.60 17.84 7.50
CA ASP A 252 -4.00 17.94 7.89
C ASP A 252 -4.91 17.87 6.65
N PRO A 253 -5.91 16.97 6.64
CA PRO A 253 -6.79 16.85 5.48
C PRO A 253 -7.64 18.10 5.19
N GLU A 254 -7.89 18.93 6.20
CA GLU A 254 -8.70 20.16 6.10
C GLU A 254 -7.82 21.38 5.82
N THR A 255 -6.81 21.62 6.66
CA THR A 255 -5.98 22.84 6.58
C THR A 255 -4.85 22.73 5.57
N ARG A 256 -4.50 21.51 5.14
CA ARG A 256 -3.36 21.20 4.27
C ARG A 256 -2.00 21.60 4.84
N ALA A 257 -1.93 21.97 6.13
CA ALA A 257 -0.69 22.22 6.83
C ALA A 257 -0.04 20.90 7.30
N PRO A 258 1.30 20.81 7.38
CA PRO A 258 1.96 19.67 8.01
C PRO A 258 1.49 19.46 9.45
N ILE A 259 1.43 18.20 9.87
CA ILE A 259 1.14 17.80 11.26
C ILE A 259 2.30 17.00 11.83
N ASP A 260 2.48 17.06 13.15
CA ASP A 260 3.48 16.32 13.92
C ASP A 260 2.87 15.19 14.77
N ARG A 261 1.54 15.16 14.89
CA ARG A 261 0.78 14.12 15.59
C ARG A 261 -0.60 13.92 14.99
N GLY A 262 -1.15 12.73 15.20
CA GLY A 262 -2.50 12.37 14.79
C GLY A 262 -2.55 11.70 13.42
N VAL A 263 -3.71 11.81 12.76
CA VAL A 263 -3.99 11.14 11.49
C VAL A 263 -4.16 12.18 10.38
N GLY A 264 -3.32 12.09 9.35
CA GLY A 264 -3.34 13.00 8.21
C GLY A 264 -3.28 12.28 6.88
N VAL A 265 -3.15 13.05 5.80
CA VAL A 265 -2.90 12.52 4.46
C VAL A 265 -1.41 12.53 4.18
N LEU A 266 -0.89 11.41 3.65
CA LEU A 266 0.47 11.33 3.17
C LEU A 266 0.60 12.14 1.87
N VAL A 267 1.57 13.05 1.84
CA VAL A 267 1.93 13.86 0.67
C VAL A 267 3.36 13.52 0.30
N LEU A 268 3.62 13.31 -0.99
CA LEU A 268 4.89 12.78 -1.46
C LEU A 268 5.54 13.68 -2.51
N THR A 269 6.85 13.84 -2.39
CA THR A 269 7.69 14.57 -3.37
C THR A 269 8.76 13.62 -3.90
N GLU A 270 8.70 13.35 -5.20
CA GLU A 270 9.73 12.60 -5.92
C GLU A 270 11.00 13.44 -6.05
N LEU A 271 12.16 12.78 -6.14
CA LEU A 271 13.47 13.45 -6.14
C LEU A 271 14.27 13.20 -7.42
N TYR A 272 14.92 14.24 -7.93
CA TYR A 272 15.93 14.16 -8.98
C TYR A 272 17.24 13.54 -8.43
N PRO A 273 17.96 12.69 -9.20
CA PRO A 273 17.71 12.25 -10.58
C PRO A 273 16.84 10.98 -10.69
N TYR A 274 16.17 10.56 -9.61
CA TYR A 274 15.39 9.33 -9.59
C TYR A 274 14.02 9.47 -10.27
N ALA A 275 13.53 10.70 -10.40
CA ALA A 275 12.40 11.09 -11.23
C ALA A 275 12.77 12.34 -12.03
N GLU A 276 12.45 12.31 -13.32
CA GLU A 276 12.88 13.27 -14.32
C GLU A 276 11.80 13.53 -15.36
N LEU A 277 11.31 12.47 -16.03
CA LEU A 277 10.42 12.63 -17.17
C LEU A 277 9.07 13.17 -16.75
N GLN A 278 8.49 12.62 -15.67
CA GLN A 278 7.19 12.97 -15.15
C GLN A 278 7.24 13.05 -13.62
N LEU A 279 7.74 14.19 -13.13
CA LEU A 279 8.07 14.44 -11.73
C LEU A 279 6.89 15.05 -10.96
N LEU A 280 6.57 14.47 -9.79
CA LEU A 280 5.53 14.98 -8.90
C LEU A 280 6.11 15.58 -7.61
N VAL A 281 5.80 16.85 -7.35
CA VAL A 281 6.17 17.60 -6.14
C VAL A 281 4.92 17.83 -5.29
N ARG A 282 4.99 17.48 -4.00
CA ARG A 282 3.88 17.53 -3.03
C ARG A 282 2.58 16.90 -3.53
N TYR A 283 2.66 15.70 -4.09
CA TYR A 283 1.51 14.94 -4.58
C TYR A 283 0.60 14.47 -3.44
N TRP A 284 -0.67 14.85 -3.50
CA TRP A 284 -1.69 14.35 -2.57
C TRP A 284 -2.08 12.91 -2.90
N THR A 285 -1.66 11.96 -2.07
CA THR A 285 -1.91 10.52 -2.30
C THR A 285 -3.37 10.11 -2.02
N ASP A 286 -4.09 10.91 -1.23
CA ASP A 286 -5.35 10.55 -0.56
C ASP A 286 -5.21 9.34 0.39
N ASP A 287 -3.99 8.89 0.71
CA ASP A 287 -3.73 7.83 1.69
C ASP A 287 -3.70 8.42 3.11
N LEU A 288 -4.59 7.93 3.97
CA LEU A 288 -4.62 8.26 5.40
C LEU A 288 -3.54 7.48 6.12
N VAL A 289 -2.76 8.20 6.92
CA VAL A 289 -1.71 7.62 7.75
C VAL A 289 -1.76 8.20 9.16
N GLU A 290 -1.44 7.37 10.15
CA GLU A 290 -1.18 7.81 11.52
C GLU A 290 0.33 7.97 11.70
N LEU A 291 0.76 9.15 12.14
CA LEU A 291 2.15 9.38 12.49
C LEU A 291 2.54 8.51 13.67
N THR A 292 3.69 7.84 13.57
CA THR A 292 4.29 7.10 14.68
C THR A 292 5.37 7.93 15.34
N GLY A 293 5.77 7.56 16.56
CA GLY A 293 6.89 8.21 17.24
C GLY A 293 8.20 8.14 16.44
N PRO A 294 9.20 8.96 16.81
CA PRO A 294 10.47 9.04 16.10
C PRO A 294 11.19 7.68 16.11
N CYS A 295 11.93 7.39 15.03
CA CYS A 295 12.77 6.21 14.93
C CYS A 295 14.20 6.60 14.55
N VAL A 296 15.19 5.91 15.12
CA VAL A 296 16.61 6.15 14.81
C VAL A 296 16.99 5.86 13.35
N LEU A 297 16.12 5.18 12.59
CA LEU A 297 16.38 4.81 11.20
C LEU A 297 15.73 5.74 10.18
N ALA A 298 14.72 6.53 10.57
CA ALA A 298 14.06 7.47 9.67
C ALA A 298 13.31 8.57 10.43
N ASP A 299 13.29 9.76 9.85
CA ASP A 299 12.59 10.92 10.42
C ASP A 299 11.06 10.78 10.36
N LEU A 300 10.55 10.15 9.30
CA LEU A 300 9.12 9.89 9.12
C LEU A 300 8.81 8.40 9.22
N GLY A 301 8.10 8.03 10.29
CA GLY A 301 7.45 6.73 10.44
C GLY A 301 5.92 6.90 10.48
N PHE A 302 5.20 5.99 9.83
CA PHE A 302 3.75 6.04 9.82
C PHE A 302 3.08 4.66 9.79
N ARG A 303 1.79 4.62 10.11
CA ARG A 303 0.91 3.47 9.91
C ARG A 303 -0.15 3.81 8.88
N PHE A 304 -0.27 2.98 7.85
CA PHE A 304 -1.27 3.17 6.79
C PHE A 304 -2.67 2.73 7.25
N LEU A 305 -3.68 3.58 7.01
CA LEU A 305 -5.06 3.40 7.48
C LEU A 305 -6.08 3.23 6.34
N GLY A 306 -5.64 3.26 5.08
CA GLY A 306 -6.51 3.24 3.91
C GLY A 306 -6.64 4.62 3.28
N ARG A 307 -7.65 4.82 2.42
CA ARG A 307 -7.87 6.09 1.70
C ARG A 307 -8.73 7.05 2.50
N ARG A 308 -8.45 8.35 2.42
CA ARG A 308 -9.27 9.42 3.05
C ARG A 308 -10.67 9.44 2.49
N SER A 309 -10.81 9.28 1.18
CA SER A 309 -12.12 9.13 0.51
C SER A 309 -12.95 7.93 1.02
N SER A 310 -12.33 6.96 1.69
CA SER A 310 -13.01 5.82 2.35
C SER A 310 -12.94 5.87 3.88
N GLY A 311 -12.49 6.99 4.45
CA GLY A 311 -12.36 7.19 5.89
C GLY A 311 -13.46 8.10 6.46
N VAL A 312 -13.56 8.14 7.77
CA VAL A 312 -14.50 8.99 8.51
C VAL A 312 -13.74 9.89 9.47
N ALA A 313 -13.92 11.19 9.33
CA ALA A 313 -13.37 12.16 10.28
C ALA A 313 -14.01 11.99 11.65
N LEU A 314 -13.19 12.03 12.69
CA LEU A 314 -13.60 12.07 14.08
C LEU A 314 -13.40 13.49 14.64
N PRO A 315 -14.02 13.82 15.79
CA PRO A 315 -13.72 15.07 16.47
C PRO A 315 -12.21 15.19 16.74
N ARG A 316 -11.65 16.38 16.55
CA ARG A 316 -10.21 16.63 16.71
C ARG A 316 -9.79 16.49 18.18
N ASP A 317 -8.52 16.16 18.41
CA ASP A 317 -7.92 16.15 19.76
C ASP A 317 -7.02 17.38 19.93
N GLY A 318 -7.61 18.48 20.40
CA GLY A 318 -7.03 19.81 20.24
C GLY A 318 -6.84 20.10 18.75
N ASP A 319 -5.61 20.44 18.34
CA ASP A 319 -5.29 20.70 16.93
C ASP A 319 -5.01 19.42 16.12
N ALA A 320 -4.94 18.24 16.74
CA ALA A 320 -4.61 17.01 16.02
C ALA A 320 -5.82 16.44 15.25
N PRO A 321 -5.71 16.25 13.92
CA PRO A 321 -6.76 15.60 13.14
C PRO A 321 -6.88 14.11 13.51
N ALA A 322 -8.11 13.58 13.43
CA ALA A 322 -8.41 12.20 13.78
C ALA A 322 -9.40 11.59 12.79
N TYR A 323 -9.15 10.34 12.40
CA TYR A 323 -9.96 9.61 11.41
C TYR A 323 -10.10 8.15 11.78
N VAL A 324 -11.16 7.49 11.32
CA VAL A 324 -11.25 6.04 11.19
C VAL A 324 -11.00 5.69 9.73
N GLY A 325 -9.99 4.87 9.45
CA GLY A 325 -9.70 4.41 8.11
C GLY A 325 -10.40 3.08 7.79
N ALA A 326 -10.83 2.90 6.53
CA ALA A 326 -11.46 1.65 6.11
C ALA A 326 -10.52 0.42 6.25
N LEU A 327 -9.20 0.59 6.08
CA LEU A 327 -8.27 -0.54 6.24
C LEU A 327 -8.34 -1.10 7.65
N GLU A 328 -8.33 -0.24 8.66
CA GLU A 328 -8.37 -0.65 10.07
C GLU A 328 -9.70 -1.31 10.44
N VAL A 329 -10.81 -0.80 9.92
CA VAL A 329 -12.12 -1.43 10.08
C VAL A 329 -12.07 -2.83 9.48
N GLY A 330 -11.57 -2.96 8.24
CA GLY A 330 -11.40 -4.24 7.57
C GLY A 330 -10.52 -5.20 8.35
N GLU A 331 -9.36 -4.76 8.85
CA GLU A 331 -8.46 -5.57 9.67
C GLU A 331 -9.14 -6.06 10.96
N ALA A 332 -9.85 -5.18 11.66
CA ALA A 332 -10.51 -5.48 12.93
C ALA A 332 -11.63 -6.52 12.79
N ILE A 333 -12.38 -6.48 11.69
CA ILE A 333 -13.52 -7.40 11.48
C ILE A 333 -13.15 -8.66 10.70
N SER A 334 -11.92 -8.77 10.20
CA SER A 334 -11.44 -9.89 9.37
C SER A 334 -11.44 -11.25 10.07
N GLU A 335 -11.56 -11.29 11.40
CA GLU A 335 -11.61 -12.54 12.19
C GLU A 335 -13.04 -13.07 12.37
N SER A 336 -14.06 -12.27 12.08
CA SER A 336 -15.45 -12.68 12.28
C SER A 336 -15.86 -13.74 11.27
N ALA A 337 -16.38 -14.86 11.79
CA ALA A 337 -16.98 -15.91 10.98
C ALA A 337 -18.36 -15.53 10.42
N ASP A 338 -19.00 -14.49 10.97
CA ASP A 338 -20.32 -14.02 10.55
C ASP A 338 -20.25 -13.07 9.36
N VAL A 339 -19.12 -12.39 9.17
CA VAL A 339 -18.94 -11.39 8.10
C VAL A 339 -18.70 -12.09 6.75
N ALA A 340 -19.43 -11.64 5.74
CA ALA A 340 -19.26 -12.08 4.36
C ALA A 340 -17.92 -11.55 3.81
N LEU A 341 -17.32 -12.30 2.89
CA LEU A 341 -16.06 -11.92 2.23
C LEU A 341 -16.30 -11.66 0.75
N HIS A 342 -15.49 -10.77 0.16
CA HIS A 342 -15.42 -10.62 -1.28
C HIS A 342 -14.89 -11.90 -1.94
N THR A 343 -15.41 -12.21 -3.13
CA THR A 343 -14.89 -13.29 -3.96
C THR A 343 -13.98 -12.71 -5.02
N PHE A 344 -12.94 -13.45 -5.41
CA PHE A 344 -12.08 -13.06 -6.53
C PHE A 344 -12.68 -13.61 -7.83
N PRO A 345 -13.15 -12.79 -8.78
CA PRO A 345 -13.82 -13.28 -9.99
C PRO A 345 -12.94 -14.23 -10.82
N TRP A 346 -11.62 -14.01 -10.85
CA TRP A 346 -10.65 -14.86 -11.53
C TRP A 346 -10.17 -16.08 -10.71
N ALA A 347 -10.55 -16.17 -9.44
CA ALA A 347 -10.25 -17.31 -8.57
C ALA A 347 -11.50 -17.75 -7.77
N PRO A 348 -12.56 -18.21 -8.46
CA PRO A 348 -13.85 -18.53 -7.81
C PRO A 348 -13.77 -19.69 -6.80
N PHE A 349 -12.73 -20.52 -6.89
CA PHE A 349 -12.46 -21.59 -5.93
C PHE A 349 -11.99 -21.08 -4.55
N ALA A 350 -11.58 -19.80 -4.47
CA ALA A 350 -10.98 -19.19 -3.29
C ALA A 350 -11.98 -18.29 -2.52
N HIS A 351 -13.13 -18.84 -2.14
CA HIS A 351 -14.26 -18.07 -1.61
C HIS A 351 -14.07 -17.54 -0.17
N ASP A 352 -13.21 -18.16 0.65
CA ASP A 352 -13.03 -17.79 2.07
C ASP A 352 -11.80 -16.91 2.33
N VAL A 353 -11.27 -16.25 1.29
CA VAL A 353 -9.97 -15.57 1.39
C VAL A 353 -9.95 -14.13 0.94
N GLY A 354 -11.09 -13.58 0.53
CA GLY A 354 -11.21 -12.16 0.20
C GLY A 354 -11.19 -11.25 1.42
N ALA A 355 -11.37 -9.96 1.16
CA ALA A 355 -11.55 -8.93 2.18
C ALA A 355 -12.99 -8.95 2.74
N PRO A 356 -13.21 -8.53 3.99
CA PRO A 356 -14.55 -8.44 4.57
C PRO A 356 -15.43 -7.43 3.81
N ARG A 357 -16.72 -7.76 3.68
CA ARG A 357 -17.72 -6.93 3.01
C ARG A 357 -18.34 -5.96 4.01
N PHE A 358 -17.97 -4.69 3.90
CA PHE A 358 -18.54 -3.64 4.74
C PHE A 358 -18.51 -2.28 4.02
N THR A 359 -19.26 -1.31 4.56
CA THR A 359 -19.06 0.10 4.25
C THR A 359 -18.81 0.88 5.53
N LEU A 360 -17.98 1.91 5.44
CA LEU A 360 -17.70 2.86 6.52
C LEU A 360 -18.21 4.23 6.08
N ARG A 361 -19.05 4.86 6.91
CA ARG A 361 -19.64 6.18 6.63
C ARG A 361 -19.66 7.03 7.90
N ALA A 362 -19.68 8.34 7.73
CA ALA A 362 -20.04 9.23 8.84
C ALA A 362 -21.47 8.91 9.27
N GLY A 363 -21.71 8.84 10.57
CA GLY A 363 -23.06 8.69 11.09
C GLY A 363 -23.83 10.02 11.07
N GLU A 364 -25.04 10.00 11.60
CA GLU A 364 -25.97 11.14 11.53
C GLU A 364 -25.55 12.30 12.44
N THR A 365 -24.85 12.01 13.53
CA THR A 365 -24.29 13.03 14.42
C THR A 365 -22.84 13.33 14.03
N ALA A 366 -22.45 14.60 14.15
CA ALA A 366 -21.06 15.00 13.92
C ALA A 366 -20.12 14.16 14.80
N GLY A 367 -19.07 13.61 14.18
CA GLY A 367 -18.09 12.77 14.88
C GLY A 367 -18.49 11.31 15.11
N SER A 368 -19.65 10.86 14.61
CA SER A 368 -20.05 9.45 14.65
C SER A 368 -19.57 8.67 13.43
N ALA A 369 -19.29 7.38 13.64
CA ALA A 369 -18.94 6.43 12.59
C ALA A 369 -20.00 5.33 12.51
N ARG A 370 -20.47 5.03 11.30
CA ARG A 370 -21.40 3.94 10.99
C ARG A 370 -20.67 2.91 10.13
N VAL A 371 -20.65 1.66 10.61
CA VAL A 371 -20.10 0.51 9.89
C VAL A 371 -21.24 -0.43 9.53
N GLU A 372 -21.51 -0.58 8.24
CA GLU A 372 -22.51 -1.53 7.75
C GLU A 372 -21.79 -2.78 7.28
N VAL A 373 -22.08 -3.93 7.90
CA VAL A 373 -21.41 -5.21 7.63
C VAL A 373 -22.36 -6.17 6.95
N GLU A 374 -21.95 -6.73 5.82
CA GLU A 374 -22.71 -7.80 5.17
C GLU A 374 -22.45 -9.12 5.90
N LEU A 375 -23.52 -9.74 6.40
CA LEU A 375 -23.42 -11.03 7.09
C LEU A 375 -23.53 -12.19 6.09
N ARG A 376 -22.99 -13.36 6.44
CA ARG A 376 -23.08 -14.59 5.65
C ARG A 376 -24.47 -15.23 5.63
N TYR A 377 -25.39 -14.72 6.46
CA TYR A 377 -26.74 -15.22 6.66
C TYR A 377 -27.69 -14.03 6.77
N SER A 378 -29.00 -14.28 6.58
CA SER A 378 -30.01 -13.22 6.66
C SER A 378 -30.21 -12.71 8.11
N PRO A 379 -29.94 -11.43 8.40
CA PRO A 379 -30.27 -10.82 9.67
C PRO A 379 -31.77 -10.88 10.00
N GLU A 380 -32.66 -10.78 9.01
CA GLU A 380 -34.11 -10.88 9.20
C GLU A 380 -34.53 -12.24 9.80
N LEU A 381 -33.95 -13.33 9.29
CA LEU A 381 -34.24 -14.69 9.78
C LEU A 381 -33.55 -15.02 11.10
N PHE A 382 -32.40 -14.39 11.39
CA PHE A 382 -31.57 -14.67 12.58
C PHE A 382 -31.24 -13.41 13.40
N PRO A 383 -32.24 -12.65 13.87
CA PRO A 383 -32.03 -11.31 14.44
C PRO A 383 -31.19 -11.33 15.73
N ARG A 384 -31.33 -12.37 16.56
CA ARG A 384 -30.51 -12.51 17.79
C ARG A 384 -29.03 -12.74 17.48
N ARG A 385 -28.73 -13.56 16.47
CA ARG A 385 -27.35 -13.85 16.04
C ARG A 385 -26.72 -12.62 15.38
N ALA A 386 -27.48 -11.94 14.52
CA ALA A 386 -27.02 -10.70 13.90
C ALA A 386 -26.72 -9.61 14.94
N ALA A 387 -27.59 -9.42 15.94
CA ALA A 387 -27.36 -8.47 17.02
C ALA A 387 -26.11 -8.82 17.84
N ALA A 388 -25.90 -10.10 18.18
CA ALA A 388 -24.69 -10.56 18.86
C ALA A 388 -23.42 -10.31 18.03
N ALA A 389 -23.44 -10.66 16.74
CA ALA A 389 -22.33 -10.42 15.83
C ALA A 389 -22.00 -8.92 15.73
N CYS A 390 -22.99 -8.04 15.58
CA CYS A 390 -22.76 -6.60 15.53
C CYS A 390 -22.19 -6.05 16.85
N ALA A 391 -22.62 -6.56 18.00
CA ALA A 391 -22.05 -6.18 19.29
C ALA A 391 -20.57 -6.60 19.42
N GLU A 392 -20.24 -7.84 19.05
CA GLU A 392 -18.86 -8.35 19.04
C GLU A 392 -17.97 -7.55 18.09
N LEU A 393 -18.46 -7.25 16.88
CA LEU A 393 -17.75 -6.43 15.90
C LEU A 393 -17.52 -5.00 16.40
N ARG A 394 -18.50 -4.42 17.09
CA ARG A 394 -18.37 -3.09 17.70
C ARG A 394 -17.26 -3.09 18.75
N ASP A 395 -17.22 -4.10 19.61
CA ASP A 395 -16.19 -4.22 20.65
C ASP A 395 -14.80 -4.47 20.05
N ALA A 396 -14.71 -5.29 18.99
CA ALA A 396 -13.49 -5.49 18.23
C ALA A 396 -12.97 -4.18 17.62
N LEU A 397 -13.84 -3.36 17.03
CA LEU A 397 -13.48 -2.06 16.46
C LEU A 397 -12.98 -1.08 17.53
N LEU A 398 -13.67 -0.97 18.66
CA LEU A 398 -13.21 -0.09 19.76
C LEU A 398 -11.91 -0.57 20.39
N THR A 399 -11.65 -1.88 20.38
CA THR A 399 -10.39 -2.44 20.85
C THR A 399 -9.25 -2.16 19.86
N ALA A 400 -9.50 -2.34 18.56
CA ALA A 400 -8.51 -2.15 17.50
C ALA A 400 -8.20 -0.68 17.21
N ILE A 401 -9.11 0.25 17.54
CA ILE A 401 -9.01 1.67 17.20
C ILE A 401 -9.09 2.53 18.47
N PRO A 402 -8.00 2.65 19.25
CA PRO A 402 -7.99 3.34 20.55
C PRO A 402 -8.49 4.79 20.48
N ARG A 403 -8.15 5.50 19.41
CA ARG A 403 -8.57 6.90 19.21
C ARG A 403 -10.07 7.06 19.00
N LEU A 404 -10.75 6.05 18.43
CA LEU A 404 -12.21 6.00 18.33
C LEU A 404 -12.81 5.70 19.71
N ARG A 405 -12.28 4.68 20.41
CA ARG A 405 -12.71 4.34 21.77
C ARG A 405 -12.63 5.55 22.72
N ALA A 406 -11.51 6.25 22.75
CA ALA A 406 -11.33 7.41 23.62
C ALA A 406 -12.43 8.47 23.44
N ARG A 407 -12.87 8.68 22.19
CA ARG A 407 -13.93 9.66 21.87
C ARG A 407 -15.33 9.13 22.19
N VAL A 408 -15.56 7.84 22.02
CA VAL A 408 -16.81 7.19 22.41
C VAL A 408 -16.96 7.22 23.94
N ASP A 409 -15.90 6.90 24.67
CA ASP A 409 -15.90 6.90 26.14
C ASP A 409 -16.08 8.33 26.70
N ALA A 410 -15.54 9.34 26.01
CA ALA A 410 -15.73 10.76 26.35
C ALA A 410 -17.09 11.34 25.89
N GLY A 411 -17.93 10.56 25.20
CA GLY A 411 -19.20 11.03 24.64
C GLY A 411 -19.07 12.02 23.46
N ALA A 412 -17.86 12.18 22.91
CA ALA A 412 -17.59 13.06 21.77
C ALA A 412 -17.89 12.39 20.41
N ALA A 413 -17.91 11.06 20.35
CA ALA A 413 -18.21 10.28 19.16
C ALA A 413 -19.16 9.12 19.49
N SER A 414 -19.76 8.51 18.47
CA SER A 414 -20.47 7.24 18.59
C SER A 414 -20.04 6.27 17.49
N LEU A 415 -20.15 4.98 17.76
CA LEU A 415 -19.92 3.90 16.80
C LEU A 415 -21.17 3.04 16.70
N GLU A 416 -21.74 3.00 15.50
CA GLU A 416 -22.87 2.15 15.15
C GLU A 416 -22.38 1.04 14.20
N VAL A 417 -22.76 -0.22 14.50
CA VAL A 417 -22.49 -1.37 13.64
C VAL A 417 -23.83 -1.99 13.24
N LEU A 418 -24.11 -1.99 11.95
CA LEU A 418 -25.40 -2.41 11.40
C LEU A 418 -25.24 -3.64 10.50
N PRO A 419 -26.09 -4.66 10.65
CA PRO A 419 -26.07 -5.82 9.78
C PRO A 419 -26.73 -5.49 8.44
N ARG A 420 -26.22 -6.12 7.37
CA ARG A 420 -26.76 -6.06 6.01
C ARG A 420 -26.99 -7.47 5.48
N GLU A 421 -28.03 -7.62 4.65
CA GLU A 421 -28.39 -8.89 4.03
C GLU A 421 -27.29 -9.40 3.09
N PRO A 422 -27.09 -10.72 2.95
CA PRO A 422 -26.13 -11.28 2.00
C PRO A 422 -26.33 -10.74 0.59
N GLY A 423 -25.25 -10.28 -0.06
CA GLY A 423 -25.28 -9.69 -1.39
C GLY A 423 -25.84 -8.28 -1.50
N SER A 424 -26.22 -7.62 -0.38
CA SER A 424 -26.83 -6.28 -0.41
C SER A 424 -25.82 -5.13 -0.53
N LEU A 425 -24.57 -5.33 -0.12
CA LEU A 425 -23.52 -4.34 -0.32
C LEU A 425 -22.92 -4.51 -1.71
N ALA A 426 -22.67 -3.42 -2.42
CA ALA A 426 -21.98 -3.48 -3.69
C ALA A 426 -20.59 -4.13 -3.52
N ALA A 427 -20.16 -4.91 -4.50
CA ALA A 427 -18.76 -5.34 -4.55
C ALA A 427 -17.87 -4.08 -4.72
N PRO A 428 -16.76 -3.96 -3.98
CA PRO A 428 -15.77 -2.93 -4.19
C PRO A 428 -15.26 -3.08 -5.62
N THR A 429 -14.95 -1.94 -6.21
CA THR A 429 -14.47 -1.83 -7.58
C THR A 429 -13.12 -2.52 -7.79
N LYS A 430 -12.45 -2.96 -6.71
CA LYS A 430 -11.30 -3.88 -6.70
C LYS A 430 -11.61 -5.12 -5.87
N THR A 431 -11.51 -6.29 -6.50
CA THR A 431 -11.18 -7.56 -5.85
C THR A 431 -9.71 -7.86 -6.06
#